data_AF-A0A6D2JQM4-F1
#
_entry.id   AF-A0A6D2JQM4-F1
#
_cell.length_a   1.000
_cell.length_b   1.000
_cell.length_c   1.000
_cell.angle_alpha   90.00
_cell.angle_beta   90.00
_cell.angle_gamma   90.00
#
_symmetry.space_group_name_H-M   'P 1'
#
loop_
_entity.id
_entity.type
_entity.pdbx_description
1 polymer ?
#
loop_
_entity_poly.entity_id
_entity_poly.type
_entity_poly.pdbx_seq_one_letter_code
_entity_poly.pdbx_strand_id
1 'polypeptide(L)'
;MVVNHGMEGDVISSMIKLCKRFFELPYEERSEYMTSGMSAPLRYGTSFNQRKDNFFCWRDFLKLFTHPFPVYLPYWPSSPADFR
;
A
#
# COMPACT_ATOMS: atom_id res chain seq x y z
N MET A 1 22.23 0.75 -8.03
CA MET A 1 21.27 1.86 -8.19
C MET A 1 21.14 2.12 -9.68
N VAL A 2 19.91 2.25 -10.20
CA VAL A 2 19.68 2.53 -11.63
C VAL A 2 19.37 4.01 -11.79
N VAL A 3 20.02 4.67 -12.73
CA VAL A 3 19.74 6.05 -13.16
C VAL A 3 19.31 6.04 -14.62
N ASN A 4 18.66 7.11 -15.09
CA ASN A 4 18.14 7.21 -16.46
C ASN A 4 17.16 6.06 -16.84
N HIS A 5 16.33 5.63 -15.90
CA HIS A 5 15.35 4.54 -16.08
C HIS A 5 14.15 4.90 -16.98
N GLY A 6 14.13 6.11 -17.56
CA GLY A 6 13.08 6.54 -18.51
C GLY A 6 11.72 6.83 -17.89
N MET A 7 11.60 6.85 -16.55
CA MET A 7 10.37 7.30 -15.90
C MET A 7 10.45 8.79 -15.60
N GLU A 8 9.36 9.50 -15.88
CA GLU A 8 9.24 10.92 -15.56
C GLU A 8 9.31 11.14 -14.04
N GLY A 9 10.08 12.16 -13.63
CA GLY A 9 10.26 12.47 -12.21
C GLY A 9 8.95 12.80 -11.49
N ASP A 10 8.01 13.41 -12.20
CA ASP A 10 6.70 13.79 -11.66
C ASP A 10 5.84 12.57 -11.32
N VAL A 11 5.99 11.45 -12.05
CA VAL A 11 5.27 10.19 -11.74
C VAL A 11 5.74 9.63 -10.39
N ILE A 12 7.05 9.57 -10.18
CA ILE A 12 7.62 9.07 -8.92
C ILE A 12 7.25 10.00 -7.75
N SER A 13 7.36 11.32 -7.95
CA SER A 13 7.01 12.32 -6.94
C SER A 13 5.54 12.24 -6.54
N SER A 14 4.64 12.12 -7.52
CA SER A 14 3.20 11.99 -7.30
C SER A 14 2.84 10.70 -6.57
N MET A 15 3.45 9.57 -6.95
CA MET A 15 3.29 8.30 -6.24
C MET A 15 3.71 8.41 -4.76
N ILE A 16 4.86 9.01 -4.47
CA ILE A 16 5.34 9.21 -3.09
C ILE A 16 4.35 10.07 -2.28
N LYS A 17 3.86 11.18 -2.86
CA LYS A 17 2.88 12.07 -2.20
C LYS A 17 1.55 11.36 -1.94
N LEU A 18 1.08 10.57 -2.89
CA LEU A 18 -0.14 9.77 -2.76
C LEU A 18 0.00 8.73 -1.64
N CYS A 19 1.08 7.96 -1.62
CA CYS A 19 1.33 6.99 -0.55
C CYS A 19 1.42 7.67 0.83
N LYS A 20 2.09 8.82 0.93
CA LYS A 20 2.14 9.59 2.20
C LYS A 20 0.74 9.94 2.70
N ARG A 21 -0.10 10.52 1.83
CA ARG A 21 -1.49 10.87 2.18
C ARG A 21 -2.29 9.66 2.63
N PHE A 22 -2.11 8.49 2.01
CA PHE A 22 -2.74 7.26 2.48
C PHE A 22 -2.32 6.91 3.91
N PHE A 23 -1.03 6.94 4.24
CA PHE A 23 -0.55 6.62 5.59
C PHE A 23 -0.87 7.71 6.64
N GLU A 24 -1.14 8.93 6.20
CA GLU A 24 -1.61 10.04 7.05
C GLU A 24 -3.11 9.97 7.36
N LEU A 25 -3.87 9.10 6.69
CA LEU A 25 -5.29 8.88 7.02
C LEU A 25 -5.46 8.41 8.48
N PRO A 26 -6.63 8.69 9.08
CA PRO A 26 -7.01 8.12 10.37
C PRO A 26 -6.78 6.61 10.41
N TYR A 27 -6.42 6.10 11.59
CA TYR A 27 -6.15 4.68 11.74
C TYR A 27 -7.38 3.85 11.40
N GLU A 28 -8.58 4.34 11.72
CA GLU A 28 -9.86 3.70 11.47
C GLU A 28 -10.02 3.39 9.98
N GLU A 29 -9.83 4.39 9.12
CA GLU A 29 -9.91 4.25 7.65
C GLU A 29 -8.86 3.27 7.12
N ARG A 30 -7.62 3.33 7.62
CA ARG A 30 -6.57 2.39 7.18
C ARG A 30 -6.83 0.98 7.68
N SER A 31 -7.40 0.83 8.88
CA SER A 31 -7.61 -0.45 9.54
C SER A 31 -8.64 -1.33 8.83
N GLU A 32 -9.55 -0.74 8.04
CA GLU A 32 -10.49 -1.47 7.17
C GLU A 32 -9.78 -2.43 6.21
N TYR A 33 -8.54 -2.10 5.86
CA TYR A 33 -7.69 -2.87 4.96
C TYR A 33 -6.82 -3.92 5.67
N MET A 34 -6.88 -4.03 7.01
CA MET A 34 -6.16 -5.05 7.74
C MET A 34 -6.82 -6.42 7.62
N THR A 35 -6.06 -7.42 7.20
CA THR A 35 -6.54 -8.80 7.08
C THR A 35 -5.45 -9.82 7.44
N SER A 36 -5.89 -10.97 7.96
CA SER A 36 -5.05 -12.14 8.22
C SER A 36 -4.71 -12.93 6.95
N GLY A 37 -5.47 -12.72 5.86
CA GLY A 37 -5.27 -13.37 4.57
C GLY A 37 -4.02 -12.86 3.87
N MET A 38 -2.94 -13.63 3.86
CA MET A 38 -1.67 -13.24 3.20
C MET A 38 -1.80 -13.12 1.67
N SER A 39 -2.77 -13.82 1.09
CA SER A 39 -3.13 -13.81 -0.33
C SER A 39 -4.20 -12.78 -0.69
N ALA A 40 -4.63 -11.94 0.28
CA ALA A 40 -5.58 -10.88 -0.01
C ALA A 40 -5.02 -9.93 -1.09
N PRO A 41 -5.83 -9.55 -2.11
CA PRO A 41 -5.40 -8.64 -3.18
C PRO A 41 -4.93 -7.28 -2.66
N LEU A 42 -5.50 -6.84 -1.55
CA LEU A 42 -5.08 -5.67 -0.81
C LEU A 42 -4.91 -6.04 0.67
N ARG A 43 -3.83 -5.55 1.28
CA ARG A 43 -3.55 -5.77 2.70
C ARG A 43 -2.76 -4.62 3.29
N TYR A 44 -3.34 -3.96 4.28
CA TYR A 44 -2.63 -3.09 5.21
C TYR A 44 -2.17 -3.89 6.43
N GLY A 45 -1.04 -3.51 7.02
CA GLY A 45 -0.56 -4.14 8.25
C GLY A 45 0.70 -3.49 8.81
N THR A 46 1.11 -3.97 9.98
CA THR A 46 2.34 -3.55 10.67
C THR A 46 3.25 -4.76 10.90
N SER A 47 4.56 -4.52 10.97
CA SER A 47 5.59 -5.56 10.94
C SER A 47 5.46 -6.46 9.70
N PHE A 48 5.28 -7.77 9.86
CA PHE A 48 5.03 -8.73 8.79
C PHE A 48 3.71 -9.48 9.03
N ASN A 49 3.56 -10.00 10.25
CA ASN A 49 2.32 -10.54 10.77
C ASN A 49 2.30 -10.34 12.30
N GLN A 50 1.86 -9.17 12.76
CA GLN A 50 1.87 -8.79 14.18
C GLN A 50 1.35 -9.87 15.15
N ARG A 51 0.45 -10.75 14.71
CA ARG A 51 -0.14 -11.82 15.54
C ARG A 51 0.75 -13.07 15.67
N LYS A 52 1.75 -13.22 14.79
CA LYS A 52 2.63 -14.39 14.70
C LYS A 52 4.12 -14.04 14.81
N ASP A 53 4.47 -12.75 14.77
CA ASP A 53 5.85 -12.30 14.77
C ASP A 53 6.46 -12.44 16.18
N ASN A 54 7.58 -13.17 16.28
CA ASN A 54 8.39 -13.24 17.51
C ASN A 54 9.25 -11.98 17.70
N PHE A 55 9.54 -11.27 16.61
CA PHE A 55 10.28 -10.01 16.59
C PHE A 55 9.56 -9.05 15.65
N PHE A 56 9.28 -7.84 16.14
CA PHE A 56 8.55 -6.84 15.37
C PHE A 56 9.50 -6.01 14.50
N CYS A 57 9.13 -5.82 13.23
CA CYS A 57 9.74 -4.79 12.39
C CYS A 57 9.05 -3.45 12.63
N TRP A 58 9.83 -2.39 12.84
CA TRP A 58 9.31 -1.02 12.89
C TRP A 58 8.91 -0.54 11.50
N ARG A 59 7.71 -0.93 11.06
CA ARG A 59 7.20 -0.63 9.72
C ARG A 59 5.70 -0.88 9.65
N ASP A 60 4.99 0.07 9.05
CA ASP A 60 3.67 -0.16 8.46
C ASP A 60 3.79 -0.36 6.95
N PHE A 61 2.91 -1.17 6.37
CA PHE A 61 2.94 -1.48 4.95
C PHE A 61 1.54 -1.54 4.34
N LEU A 62 1.47 -1.25 3.04
CA LEU A 62 0.33 -1.50 2.18
C LEU A 62 0.80 -2.41 1.04
N LYS A 63 0.18 -3.58 0.90
CA LYS A 63 0.43 -4.53 -0.19
C LYS A 63 -0.74 -4.49 -1.17
N LEU A 64 -0.42 -4.38 -2.46
CA LEU A 64 -1.39 -4.32 -3.55
C LEU A 64 -1.02 -5.35 -4.63
N PHE A 65 -2.01 -6.08 -5.12
CA PHE A 65 -1.90 -6.79 -6.39
C PHE A 65 -2.20 -5.81 -7.52
N THR A 66 -1.37 -5.86 -8.56
CA THR A 66 -1.41 -4.87 -9.66
C THR A 66 -1.63 -5.52 -11.03
N HIS A 67 -1.39 -6.84 -11.17
CA HIS A 67 -1.51 -7.55 -12.44
C HIS A 67 -2.28 -8.85 -12.30
N PRO A 68 -3.36 -9.06 -13.10
CA PRO A 68 -3.88 -8.16 -14.12
C PRO A 68 -4.64 -6.94 -13.55
N PHE A 69 -4.37 -5.75 -14.08
CA PHE A 69 -4.83 -4.48 -13.49
C PHE A 69 -6.36 -4.34 -13.37
N PRO A 70 -7.17 -4.64 -14.40
CA PRO A 70 -8.63 -4.50 -14.30
C PRO A 70 -9.26 -5.40 -13.24
N VAL A 71 -8.61 -6.52 -12.92
CA VAL A 71 -9.09 -7.47 -11.90
C VAL A 71 -8.83 -6.94 -10.50
N TYR A 72 -7.71 -6.26 -10.29
CA TYR A 72 -7.28 -5.84 -8.95
C TYR A 72 -7.61 -4.39 -8.60
N LEU A 73 -7.82 -3.52 -9.58
CA LEU A 73 -8.19 -2.12 -9.38
C LEU A 73 -9.39 -1.92 -8.43
N PRO A 74 -10.48 -2.72 -8.50
CA PRO A 74 -11.62 -2.58 -7.57
C PRO A 74 -11.25 -2.79 -6.09
N TYR A 75 -10.17 -3.52 -5.81
CA TYR A 75 -9.70 -3.81 -4.44
C TYR A 75 -8.78 -2.74 -3.88
N TRP A 76 -8.24 -1.83 -4.70
CA TRP A 76 -7.32 -0.78 -4.23
C TRP A 76 -8.02 0.19 -3.26
N PRO A 77 -7.33 0.95 -2.41
CA PRO A 77 -7.97 1.96 -1.57
C PRO A 77 -8.76 2.97 -2.40
N SER A 78 -9.93 3.37 -1.93
CA SER A 78 -10.72 4.47 -2.54
C SER A 78 -10.41 5.83 -1.93
N SER A 79 -9.65 5.86 -0.83
CA SER A 79 -9.12 7.06 -0.19
C SER A 79 -7.60 6.93 -0.12
N PRO A 80 -6.82 7.95 -0.53
CA PRO A 80 -7.24 9.18 -1.21
C PRO A 80 -7.97 8.95 -2.54
N ALA A 81 -8.78 9.92 -3.00
CA ALA A 81 -9.63 9.76 -4.19
C ALA A 81 -8.85 9.51 -5.49
N ASP A 82 -7.60 9.96 -5.55
CA ASP A 82 -6.68 9.78 -6.67
C ASP A 82 -5.74 8.57 -6.49
N PHE A 83 -6.11 7.62 -5.62
CA PHE A 83 -5.32 6.40 -5.43
C PHE A 83 -5.53 5.36 -6.53
N ARG A 84 -6.72 5.32 -7.12
CA ARG A 84 -7.10 4.39 -8.20
C ARG A 84 -6.98 5.04 -9.58
#